data_AF-A6UVC7-F1
#
_entry.id   AF-A6UVC7-F1
#
_cell.length_a   1.000
_cell.length_b   1.000
_cell.length_c   1.000
_cell.angle_alpha   90.00
_cell.angle_beta   90.00
_cell.angle_gamma   90.00
#
_symmetry.space_group_name_H-M   'P 1'
#
loop_
_entity.id
_entity.type
_entity.pdbx_description
1 polymer ?
#
loop_
_entity_poly.entity_id
_entity_poly.type
_entity_poly.pdbx_seq_one_letter_code
_entity_poly.pdbx_strand_id
1 'polypeptide(L)'
;MNVNDNEIINLFSNILLYLLNKNKIILYKANDGLIVKINEESKEYIYIENKYIDNNEFNNLKSKNSVFYKIDSIDEIIESFEILLSGCVCNESFKYVGALEELKDKIKPHKEHAKLNNNSKNNKIPVPPLKGVRLIDFASNDKRIILLRDYPINTRHLYEEPMINNLSKIWRGHKLHKNFVIMEVNKKGHNIKCEFDGVGVVDGILCIFEIKNKNKTDLPHFLEQIYLHSKYIVEWLLRNKMDIKYIAPVVYFRESQNVMPHNTNNEYEYINPIYYKDVLNEEQLKINKLYEIDSITSEININSSLDREIIISKTIEESEEDKKILNEIMDNNPSYRNIMIKEEQYNKINEIIKDNNNLFNSVEDFIDFAFNNSFNTIELLKTLENNTKL
;
A
#
# COMPACT_ATOMS: atom_id res chain seq x y z
N MET A 1 24.51 17.42 -15.51
CA MET A 1 23.23 16.71 -15.58
C MET A 1 22.19 17.80 -15.39
N ASN A 2 21.49 18.20 -16.45
CA ASN A 2 20.50 19.29 -16.35
C ASN A 2 19.17 18.65 -15.98
N VAL A 3 18.91 18.52 -14.67
CA VAL A 3 17.52 18.51 -14.20
C VAL A 3 16.92 19.82 -14.72
N ASN A 4 15.73 19.78 -15.31
CA ASN A 4 15.10 21.01 -15.78
C ASN A 4 14.77 21.83 -14.52
N ASP A 5 15.44 22.97 -14.31
CA ASP A 5 15.24 23.80 -13.11
C ASP A 5 13.75 24.12 -12.90
N ASN A 6 12.97 24.20 -13.99
CA ASN A 6 11.52 24.36 -13.98
C ASN A 6 10.76 23.20 -13.31
N GLU A 7 11.25 21.96 -13.38
CA GLU A 7 10.62 20.81 -12.71
C GLU A 7 10.76 20.92 -11.18
N ILE A 8 11.95 21.30 -10.70
CA ILE A 8 12.21 21.53 -9.27
C ILE A 8 11.37 22.71 -8.79
N ILE A 9 11.41 23.84 -9.52
CA ILE A 9 10.66 25.06 -9.19
C ILE A 9 9.16 24.75 -9.04
N ASN A 10 8.58 24.06 -10.01
CA ASN A 10 7.15 23.72 -9.98
C ASN A 10 6.83 22.78 -8.83
N LEU A 11 7.63 21.73 -8.59
CA LEU A 11 7.36 20.78 -7.52
C LEU A 11 7.43 21.45 -6.15
N PHE A 12 8.49 22.21 -5.89
CA PHE A 12 8.71 22.86 -4.59
C PHE A 12 7.64 23.93 -4.32
N SER A 13 7.30 24.76 -5.32
CA SER A 13 6.26 25.78 -5.16
C SER A 13 4.89 25.17 -4.85
N ASN A 14 4.52 24.10 -5.56
CA ASN A 14 3.27 23.38 -5.31
C ASN A 14 3.21 22.74 -3.92
N ILE A 15 4.31 22.13 -3.45
CA ILE A 15 4.41 21.57 -2.09
C ILE A 15 4.24 22.68 -1.04
N LEU A 16 4.94 23.81 -1.21
CA LEU A 16 4.84 24.94 -0.28
C LEU A 16 3.43 25.50 -0.22
N LEU A 17 2.77 25.71 -1.36
CA LEU A 17 1.38 26.15 -1.41
C LEU A 17 0.45 25.15 -0.73
N TYR A 18 0.63 23.86 -1.00
CA TYR A 18 -0.16 22.81 -0.38
C TYR A 18 -0.02 22.79 1.15
N LEU A 19 1.22 22.79 1.66
CA LEU A 19 1.50 22.79 3.10
C LEU A 19 1.00 24.08 3.78
N LEU A 20 1.11 25.22 3.10
CA LEU A 20 0.60 26.51 3.58
C LEU A 20 -0.93 26.48 3.69
N ASN A 21 -1.62 25.97 2.67
CA ASN A 21 -3.09 25.84 2.66
C ASN A 21 -3.61 24.87 3.74
N LYS A 22 -2.79 23.90 4.14
CA LYS A 22 -3.09 22.98 5.26
C LYS A 22 -2.72 23.56 6.64
N ASN A 23 -2.24 24.80 6.70
CA ASN A 23 -1.74 25.46 7.92
C ASN A 23 -0.62 24.66 8.62
N LYS A 24 0.20 23.95 7.84
CA LYS A 24 1.30 23.10 8.37
C LYS A 24 2.62 23.86 8.45
N ILE A 25 2.72 24.96 7.71
CA ILE A 25 3.89 25.82 7.67
C ILE A 25 3.49 27.29 7.67
N ILE A 26 4.48 28.13 7.96
CA ILE A 26 4.48 29.57 7.81
C ILE A 26 5.67 29.94 6.91
N LEU A 27 5.43 30.82 5.95
CA LEU A 27 6.44 31.30 5.02
C LEU A 27 6.82 32.74 5.32
N TYR A 28 8.13 33.04 5.28
CA TYR A 28 8.65 34.40 5.31
C TYR A 28 9.52 34.65 4.08
N LYS A 29 9.41 35.87 3.55
CA LYS A 29 10.29 36.33 2.47
C LYS A 29 11.66 36.70 3.03
N ALA A 30 12.71 36.12 2.43
CA ALA A 30 14.10 36.48 2.62
C ALA A 30 14.65 37.19 1.35
N ASN A 31 15.85 37.77 1.44
CA ASN A 31 16.43 38.52 0.32
C ASN A 31 16.64 37.62 -0.92
N ASP A 32 17.17 36.41 -0.72
CA ASP A 32 17.53 35.48 -1.81
C ASP A 32 16.75 34.15 -1.74
N GLY A 33 15.64 34.10 -1.01
CA GLY A 33 14.89 32.86 -0.83
C GLY A 33 13.62 32.99 0.01
N LEU A 34 13.13 31.83 0.43
CA LEU A 34 12.04 31.67 1.40
C LEU A 34 12.53 30.98 2.66
N ILE A 35 11.95 31.38 3.78
CA ILE A 35 12.09 30.68 5.06
C ILE A 35 10.79 29.94 5.34
N VAL A 36 10.88 28.63 5.48
CA VAL A 36 9.77 27.76 5.88
C VAL A 36 9.91 27.42 7.35
N LYS A 37 8.85 27.65 8.13
CA LYS A 37 8.77 27.26 9.54
C LYS A 37 7.49 26.48 9.81
N ILE A 38 7.50 25.59 10.81
CA ILE A 38 6.29 24.89 11.25
C ILE A 38 5.35 25.84 12.03
N ASN A 39 5.92 26.74 12.85
CA ASN A 39 5.19 27.81 13.54
C ASN A 39 6.11 29.00 13.88
N GLU A 40 5.54 30.08 14.43
CA GLU A 40 6.30 31.32 14.70
C GLU A 40 7.39 31.15 15.78
N GLU A 41 7.15 30.26 16.75
CA GLU A 41 8.03 29.96 17.88
C GLU A 41 9.19 29.01 17.52
N SER A 42 9.08 28.31 16.37
CA SER A 42 10.08 27.35 15.91
C SER A 42 11.42 28.03 15.68
N LYS A 43 12.47 27.53 16.36
CA LYS A 43 13.85 27.97 16.13
C LYS A 43 14.42 27.41 14.84
N GLU A 44 14.03 26.20 14.49
CA GLU A 44 14.40 25.53 13.25
C GLU A 44 13.60 26.10 12.07
N TYR A 45 14.23 26.08 10.90
CA TYR A 45 13.65 26.53 9.64
C TYR A 45 14.32 25.80 8.48
N ILE A 46 13.62 25.76 7.35
CA ILE A 46 14.18 25.34 6.06
C ILE A 46 14.36 26.60 5.23
N TYR A 47 15.56 26.80 4.68
CA TYR A 47 15.84 27.88 3.75
C TYR A 47 15.87 27.37 2.32
N ILE A 48 15.03 27.95 1.46
CA ILE A 48 14.90 27.56 0.05
C ILE A 48 15.31 28.74 -0.81
N GLU A 49 16.41 28.61 -1.57
CA GLU A 49 16.90 29.65 -2.47
C GLU A 49 15.91 29.95 -3.62
N ASN A 50 15.86 31.21 -4.06
CA ASN A 50 14.97 31.69 -5.13
C ASN A 50 15.06 30.90 -6.45
N LYS A 51 16.19 30.24 -6.73
CA LYS A 51 16.36 29.40 -7.92
C LYS A 51 15.51 28.13 -7.92
N TYR A 52 14.92 27.75 -6.78
CA TYR A 52 14.12 26.54 -6.63
C TYR A 52 12.62 26.83 -6.39
N ILE A 53 12.16 28.06 -6.55
CA ILE A 53 10.78 28.48 -6.25
C ILE A 53 10.30 29.53 -7.25
N ASP A 54 8.99 29.54 -7.54
CA ASP A 54 8.39 30.59 -8.35
C ASP A 54 8.09 31.80 -7.46
N ASN A 55 8.96 32.81 -7.54
CA ASN A 55 8.83 34.04 -6.77
C ASN A 55 7.50 34.77 -6.98
N ASN A 56 6.81 34.56 -8.11
CA ASN A 56 5.55 35.23 -8.38
C ASN A 56 4.43 34.80 -7.43
N GLU A 57 4.43 33.52 -7.02
CA GLU A 57 3.40 32.96 -6.13
C GLU A 57 3.52 33.44 -4.68
N PHE A 58 4.70 33.90 -4.26
CA PHE A 58 5.02 34.21 -2.86
C PHE A 58 5.29 35.70 -2.59
N ASN A 59 4.87 36.59 -3.49
CA ASN A 59 5.19 38.02 -3.43
C ASN A 59 4.58 38.78 -2.24
N ASN A 60 3.48 38.28 -1.66
CA ASN A 60 2.73 38.95 -0.59
C ASN A 60 3.15 38.53 0.84
N LEU A 61 4.24 37.78 0.99
CA LEU A 61 4.68 37.29 2.30
C LEU A 61 5.34 38.40 3.14
N LYS A 62 5.18 38.30 4.47
CA LYS A 62 5.86 39.18 5.42
C LYS A 62 7.38 39.01 5.30
N SER A 63 8.10 40.11 5.17
CA SER A 63 9.57 40.14 5.17
C SER A 63 10.10 39.93 6.58
N LYS A 64 11.08 39.04 6.75
CA LYS A 64 11.77 38.85 8.02
C LYS A 64 13.27 39.08 7.82
N ASN A 65 13.79 40.15 8.42
CA ASN A 65 15.23 40.41 8.48
C ASN A 65 15.84 39.48 9.53
N SER A 66 16.07 38.22 9.16
CA SER A 66 16.79 37.26 9.99
C SER A 66 18.22 37.11 9.51
N VAL A 67 19.16 37.08 10.46
CA VAL A 67 20.53 36.61 10.21
C VAL A 67 20.43 35.12 9.88
N PHE A 68 20.79 34.73 8.65
CA PHE A 68 20.75 33.35 8.19
C PHE A 68 21.97 32.60 8.74
N TYR A 69 21.73 31.48 9.41
CA TYR A 69 22.79 30.64 9.96
C TYR A 69 23.08 29.40 9.10
N LYS A 70 22.19 29.05 8.17
CA LYS A 70 22.32 27.89 7.30
C LYS A 70 21.56 28.11 5.98
N ILE A 71 22.20 27.74 4.87
CA ILE A 71 21.56 27.55 3.56
C ILE A 71 21.42 26.03 3.40
N ASP A 72 20.19 25.53 3.23
CA ASP A 72 19.95 24.10 3.11
C ASP A 72 20.24 23.62 1.68
N SER A 73 20.86 22.44 1.59
CA SER A 73 21.08 21.75 0.32
C SER A 73 19.75 21.22 -0.25
N ILE A 74 19.71 20.92 -1.55
CA ILE A 74 18.50 20.37 -2.17
C ILE A 74 18.07 19.04 -1.54
N ASP A 75 19.02 18.20 -1.12
CA ASP A 75 18.72 16.94 -0.44
C ASP A 75 18.05 17.18 0.93
N GLU A 76 18.57 18.13 1.71
CA GLU A 76 17.97 18.52 3.00
C GLU A 76 16.58 19.14 2.84
N ILE A 77 16.36 19.92 1.77
CA ILE A 77 15.04 20.48 1.44
C ILE A 77 14.06 19.35 1.13
N ILE A 78 14.46 18.37 0.30
CA ILE A 78 13.61 17.24 -0.06
C ILE A 78 13.28 16.40 1.18
N GLU A 79 14.26 16.03 1.99
CA GLU A 79 14.04 15.28 3.24
C GLU A 79 13.08 16.03 4.18
N SER A 80 13.24 17.36 4.28
CA SER A 80 12.36 18.17 5.12
C SER A 80 10.92 18.21 4.58
N PHE A 81 10.75 18.25 3.26
CA PHE A 81 9.42 18.16 2.64
C PHE A 81 8.77 16.80 2.83
N GLU A 82 9.51 15.69 2.69
CA GLU A 82 8.98 14.34 2.98
C GLU A 82 8.47 14.24 4.42
N ILE A 83 9.24 14.75 5.39
CA ILE A 83 8.82 14.79 6.79
C ILE A 83 7.53 15.61 6.97
N LEU A 84 7.46 16.82 6.40
CA LEU A 84 6.28 17.67 6.51
C LEU A 84 5.03 17.07 5.83
N LEU A 85 5.22 16.43 4.67
CA LEU A 85 4.16 15.78 3.92
C LEU A 85 3.67 14.50 4.60
N SER A 86 4.54 13.76 5.30
CA SER A 86 4.15 12.61 6.12
C SER A 86 3.09 12.99 7.18
N GLY A 87 3.15 14.22 7.71
CA GLY A 87 2.15 14.76 8.64
C GLY A 87 0.82 15.19 7.98
N CYS A 88 0.65 14.99 6.67
CA CYS A 88 -0.47 15.47 5.86
C CYS A 88 -1.17 14.33 5.08
N VAL A 89 -1.25 13.14 5.67
CA VAL A 89 -1.83 11.89 5.12
C VAL A 89 -3.09 12.11 4.27
N CYS A 90 -2.92 12.28 2.96
CA CYS A 90 -3.97 12.36 1.93
C CYS A 90 -3.36 12.15 0.54
N ASN A 91 -4.17 11.83 -0.49
CA ASN A 91 -3.66 11.54 -1.86
C ASN A 91 -2.69 12.61 -2.38
N GLU A 92 -3.00 13.89 -2.18
CA GLU A 92 -2.19 15.00 -2.68
C GLU A 92 -0.81 15.02 -2.03
N SER A 93 -0.74 14.78 -0.72
CA SER A 93 0.55 14.70 -0.01
C SER A 93 1.41 13.57 -0.56
N PHE A 94 0.82 12.41 -0.85
CA PHE A 94 1.57 11.27 -1.34
C PHE A 94 2.02 11.41 -2.79
N LYS A 95 1.23 12.09 -3.65
CA LYS A 95 1.69 12.48 -5.00
C LYS A 95 2.96 13.31 -4.94
N TYR A 96 3.02 14.25 -4.00
CA TYR A 96 4.21 15.07 -3.81
C TYR A 96 5.39 14.25 -3.30
N VAL A 97 5.18 13.33 -2.35
CA VAL A 97 6.28 12.47 -1.87
C VAL A 97 6.83 11.58 -2.99
N GLY A 98 5.96 10.96 -3.81
CA GLY A 98 6.41 10.18 -4.97
C GLY A 98 7.21 11.01 -5.98
N ALA A 99 6.78 12.26 -6.24
CA ALA A 99 7.52 13.18 -7.10
C ALA A 99 8.88 13.59 -6.51
N LEU A 100 8.99 13.71 -5.18
CA LEU A 100 10.24 13.99 -4.49
C LEU A 100 11.22 12.80 -4.56
N GLU A 101 10.74 11.56 -4.44
CA GLU A 101 11.56 10.37 -4.63
C GLU A 101 12.14 10.29 -6.05
N GLU A 102 11.31 10.53 -7.06
CA GLU A 102 11.74 10.58 -8.46
C GLU A 102 12.79 11.67 -8.69
N LEU A 103 12.59 12.84 -8.08
CA LEU A 103 13.53 13.96 -8.15
C LEU A 103 14.87 13.62 -7.48
N LYS A 104 14.86 13.00 -6.29
CA LYS A 104 16.06 12.51 -5.59
C LYS A 104 16.90 11.57 -6.48
N ASP A 105 16.24 10.66 -7.19
CA ASP A 105 16.94 9.73 -8.08
C ASP A 105 17.53 10.43 -9.33
N LYS A 106 16.95 11.54 -9.79
CA LYS A 106 17.48 12.38 -10.86
C LYS A 106 18.67 13.25 -10.42
N ILE A 107 18.72 13.70 -9.16
CA ILE A 107 19.75 14.62 -8.65
C ILE A 107 21.04 13.89 -8.25
N LYS A 108 20.97 12.61 -7.84
CA LYS A 108 22.16 11.83 -7.45
C LYS A 108 23.24 11.89 -8.55
N PRO A 109 24.47 12.34 -8.24
CA PRO A 109 25.53 12.41 -9.25
C PRO A 109 25.77 11.01 -9.84
N HIS A 110 25.63 10.90 -11.16
CA HIS A 110 26.10 9.72 -11.88
C HIS A 110 27.60 9.57 -11.60
N LYS A 111 27.99 8.68 -10.67
CA LYS A 111 29.37 8.19 -10.60
C LYS A 111 29.75 7.71 -12.00
N GLU A 112 30.83 8.25 -12.52
CA GLU A 112 31.32 8.02 -13.87
C GLU A 112 31.34 6.53 -14.21
N HIS A 113 30.85 6.26 -15.42
CA HIS A 113 30.70 4.96 -16.01
C HIS A 113 32.06 4.25 -16.13
N ALA A 114 32.21 3.10 -15.47
CA ALA A 114 33.15 2.09 -15.94
C ALA A 114 32.77 1.72 -17.38
N LYS A 115 33.75 1.80 -18.30
CA LYS A 115 33.63 1.66 -19.76
C LYS A 115 32.55 0.65 -20.20
N LEU A 116 31.48 1.18 -20.80
CA LEU A 116 30.45 0.41 -21.49
C LEU A 116 31.04 -0.18 -22.78
N ASN A 117 31.23 -1.50 -22.80
CA ASN A 117 31.34 -2.23 -24.07
C ASN A 117 29.93 -2.30 -24.69
N ASN A 118 29.71 -1.46 -25.70
CA ASN A 118 28.53 -1.53 -26.55
C ASN A 118 28.61 -2.77 -27.43
N ASN A 119 27.97 -3.85 -26.99
CA ASN A 119 27.41 -4.84 -27.91
C ASN A 119 25.92 -4.92 -27.67
N SER A 120 25.18 -4.19 -28.50
CA SER A 120 23.72 -4.23 -28.59
C SER A 120 23.25 -5.61 -29.02
N LYS A 121 22.57 -6.33 -28.12
CA LYS A 121 21.56 -7.37 -28.41
C LYS A 121 20.79 -7.65 -27.11
N ASN A 122 19.52 -7.24 -27.05
CA ASN A 122 18.56 -7.44 -25.94
C ASN A 122 19.00 -6.93 -24.55
N ASN A 123 19.03 -5.61 -24.36
CA ASN A 123 19.32 -4.93 -23.09
C ASN A 123 18.13 -4.97 -22.09
N LYS A 124 17.55 -6.14 -21.79
CA LYS A 124 16.71 -6.24 -20.59
C LYS A 124 17.62 -6.40 -19.38
N ILE A 125 17.47 -5.55 -18.37
CA ILE A 125 18.22 -5.67 -17.11
C ILE A 125 18.03 -7.08 -16.56
N PRO A 126 19.10 -7.86 -16.36
CA PRO A 126 18.98 -9.24 -15.89
C PRO A 126 18.41 -9.29 -14.48
N VAL A 127 17.71 -10.37 -14.16
CA VAL A 127 17.23 -10.59 -12.80
C VAL A 127 18.39 -11.09 -11.96
N PRO A 128 18.79 -10.37 -10.89
CA PRO A 128 19.81 -10.86 -9.98
C PRO A 128 19.31 -12.10 -9.23
N PRO A 129 20.22 -12.94 -8.69
CA PRO A 129 19.83 -13.96 -7.74
C PRO A 129 19.28 -13.27 -6.48
N LEU A 130 17.98 -13.34 -6.29
CA LEU A 130 17.26 -12.74 -5.17
C LEU A 130 16.88 -13.82 -4.17
N LYS A 131 16.85 -13.43 -2.89
CA LYS A 131 16.29 -14.26 -1.85
C LYS A 131 14.76 -14.10 -1.86
N GLY A 132 14.02 -15.12 -1.39
CA GLY A 132 12.55 -15.14 -1.41
C GLY A 132 11.94 -15.71 -2.70
N VAL A 133 10.62 -15.83 -2.72
CA VAL A 133 9.85 -16.37 -3.86
C VAL A 133 9.41 -15.23 -4.77
N ARG A 134 9.88 -15.24 -6.02
CA ARG A 134 9.51 -14.24 -7.02
C ARG A 134 8.10 -14.47 -7.55
N LEU A 135 7.27 -13.44 -7.49
CA LEU A 135 5.88 -13.47 -7.95
C LEU A 135 5.73 -12.92 -9.36
N ILE A 136 6.23 -11.71 -9.60
CA ILE A 136 6.16 -11.03 -10.89
C ILE A 136 7.30 -10.02 -11.04
N ASP A 137 7.58 -9.63 -12.28
CA ASP A 137 8.44 -8.51 -12.60
C ASP A 137 7.84 -7.58 -13.66
N PHE A 138 8.06 -6.29 -13.46
CA PHE A 138 7.69 -5.21 -14.37
C PHE A 138 8.97 -4.62 -14.95
N ALA A 139 9.32 -5.02 -16.17
CA ALA A 139 10.58 -4.64 -16.81
C ALA A 139 10.38 -3.48 -17.80
N SER A 140 11.17 -2.41 -17.64
CA SER A 140 11.43 -1.38 -18.64
C SER A 140 12.86 -1.53 -19.19
N ASN A 141 13.26 -0.59 -20.07
CA ASN A 141 14.60 -0.59 -20.67
C ASN A 141 15.73 -0.29 -19.66
N ASP A 142 15.40 0.37 -18.55
CA ASP A 142 16.33 1.01 -17.62
C ASP A 142 16.07 0.65 -16.13
N LYS A 143 14.91 0.08 -15.82
CA LYS A 143 14.56 -0.46 -14.50
C LYS A 143 13.74 -1.74 -14.60
N ARG A 144 13.71 -2.51 -13.52
CA ARG A 144 12.83 -3.65 -13.33
C ARG A 144 12.31 -3.62 -11.90
N ILE A 145 11.00 -3.60 -11.71
CA ILE A 145 10.38 -3.79 -10.40
C ILE A 145 10.09 -5.28 -10.23
N ILE A 146 10.45 -5.87 -9.09
CA ILE A 146 10.28 -7.29 -8.79
C ILE A 146 9.52 -7.41 -7.48
N LEU A 147 8.46 -8.20 -7.49
CA LEU A 147 7.69 -8.55 -6.30
C LEU A 147 8.19 -9.89 -5.76
N LEU A 148 8.54 -9.88 -4.49
CA LEU A 148 9.03 -11.03 -3.74
C LEU A 148 8.12 -11.25 -2.54
N ARG A 149 7.83 -12.51 -2.23
CA ARG A 149 7.24 -12.91 -0.95
C ARG A 149 8.20 -13.81 -0.19
N ASP A 150 7.92 -14.05 1.08
CA ASP A 150 8.75 -14.90 1.94
C ASP A 150 10.22 -14.45 1.89
N TYR A 151 10.45 -13.15 1.76
CA TYR A 151 11.79 -12.59 1.72
C TYR A 151 12.46 -12.85 3.09
N PRO A 152 13.74 -13.28 3.13
CA PRO A 152 14.35 -13.65 4.39
C PRO A 152 14.45 -12.47 5.33
N ILE A 153 13.91 -12.69 6.52
CA ILE A 153 13.91 -11.77 7.64
C ILE A 153 15.36 -11.48 8.04
N ASN A 154 15.81 -10.23 7.90
CA ASN A 154 17.11 -9.81 8.40
C ASN A 154 17.05 -9.60 9.93
N THR A 155 17.17 -10.66 10.72
CA THR A 155 17.48 -10.68 12.18
C THR A 155 16.67 -9.79 13.15
N ARG A 156 15.70 -8.97 12.72
CA ARG A 156 14.96 -8.01 13.58
C ARG A 156 13.53 -8.41 13.95
N HIS A 157 12.99 -9.51 13.45
CA HIS A 157 11.54 -9.75 13.47
C HIS A 157 11.13 -11.04 14.22
N LEU A 158 11.76 -11.30 15.37
CA LEU A 158 11.49 -12.50 16.20
C LEU A 158 10.04 -12.62 16.67
N TYR A 159 9.26 -11.53 16.69
CA TYR A 159 7.89 -11.50 17.19
C TYR A 159 6.82 -11.37 16.09
N GLU A 160 7.20 -11.02 14.87
CA GLU A 160 6.24 -10.77 13.78
C GLU A 160 5.81 -12.07 13.10
N GLU A 161 6.73 -13.01 12.92
CA GLU A 161 6.42 -14.31 12.31
C GLU A 161 5.36 -15.11 13.09
N PRO A 162 5.44 -15.24 14.44
CA PRO A 162 4.36 -15.86 15.22
C PRO A 162 3.02 -15.14 15.08
N MET A 163 3.02 -13.81 14.94
CA MET A 163 1.82 -13.01 14.77
C MET A 163 1.18 -13.26 13.40
N ILE A 164 1.95 -13.20 12.31
CA ILE A 164 1.45 -13.56 10.97
C ILE A 164 0.90 -14.99 10.95
N ASN A 165 1.56 -15.94 11.61
CA ASN A 165 1.09 -17.32 11.69
C ASN A 165 -0.24 -17.45 12.43
N ASN A 166 -0.46 -16.66 13.49
CA ASN A 166 -1.76 -16.63 14.18
C ASN A 166 -2.85 -15.98 13.33
N LEU A 167 -2.54 -14.87 12.67
CA LEU A 167 -3.47 -14.20 11.76
C LEU A 167 -3.88 -15.12 10.60
N SER A 168 -2.95 -15.92 10.07
CA SER A 168 -3.23 -16.90 9.02
C SER A 168 -4.29 -17.93 9.40
N LYS A 169 -4.47 -18.25 10.70
CA LYS A 169 -5.46 -19.23 11.17
C LYS A 169 -6.90 -18.74 11.05
N ILE A 170 -7.11 -17.42 11.07
CA ILE A 170 -8.43 -16.80 10.92
C ILE A 170 -8.64 -16.23 9.51
N TRP A 171 -7.66 -16.40 8.61
CA TRP A 171 -7.63 -15.83 7.26
C TRP A 171 -8.41 -16.64 6.20
N ARG A 172 -9.52 -17.28 6.60
CA ARG A 172 -10.52 -17.94 5.72
C ARG A 172 -9.95 -18.78 4.55
N GLY A 173 -8.85 -19.51 4.74
CA GLY A 173 -8.24 -20.34 3.70
C GLY A 173 -7.46 -19.59 2.61
N HIS A 174 -7.52 -18.25 2.59
CA HIS A 174 -6.69 -17.42 1.72
C HIS A 174 -5.22 -17.46 2.17
N LYS A 175 -4.30 -17.28 1.23
CA LYS A 175 -2.88 -17.22 1.55
C LYS A 175 -2.52 -15.83 2.04
N LEU A 176 -1.94 -15.77 3.25
CA LEU A 176 -1.30 -14.57 3.77
C LEU A 176 0.20 -14.65 3.44
N HIS A 177 0.70 -13.74 2.62
CA HIS A 177 2.11 -13.65 2.26
C HIS A 177 2.87 -12.85 3.30
N LYS A 178 3.84 -13.47 3.94
CA LYS A 178 4.76 -12.80 4.87
C LYS A 178 5.92 -12.13 4.14
N ASN A 179 6.41 -11.04 4.71
CA ASN A 179 7.59 -10.28 4.25
C ASN A 179 7.55 -10.04 2.75
N PHE A 180 6.52 -9.32 2.33
CA PHE A 180 6.28 -8.99 0.95
C PHE A 180 7.15 -7.78 0.56
N VAL A 181 8.08 -7.99 -0.37
CA VAL A 181 9.10 -7.01 -0.74
C VAL A 181 8.91 -6.56 -2.18
N ILE A 182 8.98 -5.25 -2.39
CA ILE A 182 9.02 -4.63 -3.71
C ILE A 182 10.45 -4.12 -3.93
N MET A 183 11.11 -4.72 -4.91
CA MET A 183 12.50 -4.45 -5.22
C MET A 183 12.65 -3.77 -6.57
N GLU A 184 13.43 -2.70 -6.61
CA GLU A 184 13.88 -2.13 -7.87
C GLU A 184 15.25 -2.68 -8.24
N VAL A 185 15.38 -3.13 -9.49
CA VAL A 185 16.64 -3.57 -10.09
C VAL A 185 16.95 -2.66 -11.27
N ASN A 186 18.15 -2.10 -11.29
CA ASN A 186 18.65 -1.31 -12.40
C ASN A 186 20.10 -1.72 -12.73
N LYS A 187 20.71 -1.05 -13.71
CA LYS A 187 22.11 -1.37 -14.11
C LYS A 187 23.14 -1.14 -13.01
N LYS A 188 22.80 -0.39 -11.94
CA LYS A 188 23.69 -0.09 -10.81
C LYS A 188 23.56 -1.10 -9.66
N GLY A 189 22.52 -1.93 -9.64
CA GLY A 189 22.28 -2.90 -8.57
C GLY A 189 20.79 -3.13 -8.31
N HIS A 190 20.46 -3.57 -7.10
CA HIS A 190 19.09 -3.73 -6.64
C HIS A 190 18.91 -3.05 -5.28
N ASN A 191 17.71 -2.48 -5.05
CA ASN A 191 17.34 -1.86 -3.80
C ASN A 191 15.92 -2.27 -3.40
N ILE A 192 15.71 -2.52 -2.10
CA ILE A 192 14.37 -2.69 -1.54
C ILE A 192 13.73 -1.30 -1.53
N LYS A 193 12.62 -1.14 -2.25
CA LYS A 193 11.82 0.09 -2.23
C LYS A 193 10.82 0.05 -1.07
N CYS A 194 10.24 -1.13 -0.83
CA CYS A 194 9.22 -1.33 0.19
C CYS A 194 9.26 -2.75 0.74
N GLU A 195 8.92 -2.90 2.02
CA GLU A 195 8.71 -4.17 2.71
C GLU A 195 7.42 -4.06 3.53
N PHE A 196 6.51 -5.02 3.34
CA PHE A 196 5.29 -5.18 4.13
C PHE A 196 5.37 -6.48 4.92
N ASP A 197 4.96 -6.46 6.18
CA ASP A 197 5.04 -7.63 7.06
C ASP A 197 4.08 -8.73 6.60
N GLY A 198 2.95 -8.34 6.03
CA GLY A 198 1.95 -9.26 5.48
C GLY A 198 1.15 -8.66 4.33
N VAL A 199 0.76 -9.49 3.36
CA VAL A 199 -0.19 -9.14 2.29
C VAL A 199 -1.13 -10.30 2.06
N GLY A 200 -2.44 -10.05 2.07
CA GLY A 200 -3.46 -11.07 1.83
C GLY A 200 -4.68 -10.50 1.13
N VAL A 201 -5.46 -11.36 0.49
CA VAL A 201 -6.75 -10.98 -0.13
C VAL A 201 -7.88 -11.70 0.58
N VAL A 202 -8.98 -10.98 0.84
CA VAL A 202 -10.24 -11.54 1.36
C VAL A 202 -11.41 -10.74 0.79
N ASP A 203 -12.47 -11.40 0.32
CA ASP A 203 -13.71 -10.78 -0.17
C ASP A 203 -13.51 -9.63 -1.19
N GLY A 204 -12.54 -9.79 -2.09
CA GLY A 204 -12.18 -8.79 -3.11
C GLY A 204 -11.44 -7.57 -2.56
N ILE A 205 -10.86 -7.69 -1.37
CA ILE A 205 -10.09 -6.65 -0.69
C ILE A 205 -8.65 -7.11 -0.50
N LEU A 206 -7.72 -6.26 -0.90
CA LEU A 206 -6.30 -6.40 -0.59
C LEU A 206 -6.03 -5.84 0.81
N CYS A 207 -5.66 -6.70 1.75
CA CYS A 207 -5.20 -6.28 3.08
C CYS A 207 -3.67 -6.26 3.10
N ILE A 208 -3.10 -5.10 3.43
CA ILE A 208 -1.65 -4.91 3.63
C ILE A 208 -1.40 -4.68 5.11
N PHE A 209 -0.42 -5.38 5.68
CA PHE A 209 -0.16 -5.43 7.11
C PHE A 209 1.16 -4.78 7.50
N GLU A 210 1.11 -4.02 8.59
CA GLU A 210 2.27 -3.63 9.40
C GLU A 210 2.09 -4.15 10.84
N ILE A 211 3.07 -4.87 11.37
CA ILE A 211 3.07 -5.42 12.73
C ILE A 211 3.87 -4.51 13.64
N LYS A 212 3.24 -4.05 14.71
CA LYS A 212 3.89 -3.20 15.70
C LYS A 212 3.81 -3.81 17.09
N ASN A 213 4.92 -3.74 17.83
CA ASN A 213 4.96 -4.17 19.22
C ASN A 213 4.18 -3.20 20.15
N LYS A 214 4.53 -1.91 20.07
CA LYS A 214 3.92 -0.81 20.85
C LYS A 214 3.91 0.56 20.14
N ASN A 215 4.88 0.79 19.23
CA ASN A 215 5.24 2.12 18.76
C ASN A 215 4.45 2.53 17.51
N LYS A 216 4.08 3.81 17.44
CA LYS A 216 3.19 4.41 16.41
C LYS A 216 3.94 5.27 15.39
N THR A 217 5.25 5.43 15.57
CA THR A 217 6.05 6.49 14.92
C THR A 217 6.18 6.34 13.40
N ASP A 218 5.89 5.16 12.85
CA ASP A 218 6.05 4.89 11.41
C ASP A 218 4.72 4.73 10.64
N LEU A 219 3.56 4.98 11.28
CA LEU A 219 2.26 4.82 10.61
C LEU A 219 2.09 5.69 9.35
N PRO A 220 2.53 6.96 9.34
CA PRO A 220 2.49 7.76 8.12
C PRO A 220 3.34 7.17 7.00
N HIS A 221 4.52 6.64 7.33
CA HIS A 221 5.42 6.00 6.37
C HIS A 221 4.79 4.72 5.81
N PHE A 222 4.15 3.90 6.64
CA PHE A 222 3.41 2.72 6.16
C PHE A 222 2.32 3.07 5.13
N LEU A 223 1.51 4.09 5.41
CA LEU A 223 0.46 4.55 4.48
C LEU A 223 1.04 5.12 3.18
N GLU A 224 2.14 5.86 3.28
CA GLU A 224 2.88 6.37 2.13
C GLU A 224 3.40 5.23 1.24
N GLN A 225 4.00 4.20 1.85
CA GLN A 225 4.49 3.01 1.16
C GLN A 225 3.37 2.25 0.45
N ILE A 226 2.20 2.13 1.09
CA ILE A 226 0.99 1.60 0.45
C ILE A 226 0.63 2.43 -0.77
N TYR A 227 0.56 3.75 -0.65
CA TYR A 227 0.19 4.61 -1.77
C TYR A 227 1.17 4.49 -2.96
N LEU A 228 2.47 4.54 -2.69
CA LEU A 228 3.50 4.57 -3.74
C LEU A 228 3.66 3.22 -4.46
N HIS A 229 3.45 2.10 -3.75
CA HIS A 229 3.92 0.80 -4.24
C HIS A 229 2.85 -0.29 -4.33
N SER A 230 1.68 -0.13 -3.70
CA SER A 230 0.58 -1.10 -3.81
C SER A 230 0.13 -1.37 -5.25
N LYS A 231 0.25 -0.40 -6.16
CA LYS A 231 -0.10 -0.56 -7.59
C LYS A 231 0.56 -1.78 -8.23
N TYR A 232 1.79 -2.11 -7.82
CA TYR A 232 2.47 -3.30 -8.34
C TYR A 232 1.87 -4.60 -7.79
N ILE A 233 1.37 -4.58 -6.55
CA ILE A 233 0.65 -5.70 -5.93
C ILE A 233 -0.72 -5.87 -6.60
N VAL A 234 -1.44 -4.77 -6.82
CA VAL A 234 -2.72 -4.75 -7.53
C VAL A 234 -2.55 -5.29 -8.95
N GLU A 235 -1.56 -4.80 -9.72
CA GLU A 235 -1.26 -5.33 -11.05
C GLU A 235 -0.96 -6.83 -11.04
N TRP A 236 -0.20 -7.31 -10.05
CA TRP A 236 0.06 -8.74 -9.88
C TRP A 236 -1.23 -9.54 -9.65
N LEU A 237 -2.11 -9.06 -8.78
CA LEU A 237 -3.39 -9.72 -8.48
C LEU A 237 -4.34 -9.71 -9.69
N LEU A 238 -4.44 -8.58 -10.40
CA LEU A 238 -5.25 -8.45 -11.62
C LEU A 238 -4.76 -9.37 -12.74
N ARG A 239 -3.44 -9.51 -12.93
CA ARG A 239 -2.86 -10.48 -13.89
C ARG A 239 -3.17 -11.93 -13.53
N ASN A 240 -3.40 -12.20 -12.24
CA ASN A 240 -3.88 -13.49 -11.74
C ASN A 240 -5.41 -13.59 -11.70
N LYS A 241 -6.12 -12.66 -12.35
CA LYS A 241 -7.60 -12.64 -12.47
C LYS A 241 -8.33 -12.57 -11.12
N MET A 242 -7.72 -11.96 -10.11
CA MET A 242 -8.39 -11.68 -8.85
C MET A 242 -9.23 -10.40 -9.00
N ASP A 243 -10.52 -10.47 -8.64
CA ASP A 243 -11.38 -9.28 -8.57
C ASP A 243 -11.09 -8.53 -7.27
N ILE A 244 -10.17 -7.56 -7.32
CA ILE A 244 -9.84 -6.68 -6.21
C ILE A 244 -10.39 -5.29 -6.50
N LYS A 245 -11.25 -4.79 -5.62
CA LYS A 245 -11.87 -3.46 -5.74
C LYS A 245 -11.35 -2.48 -4.72
N TYR A 246 -10.88 -3.01 -3.59
CA TYR A 246 -10.54 -2.20 -2.44
C TYR A 246 -9.22 -2.64 -1.82
N ILE A 247 -8.61 -1.71 -1.10
CA ILE A 247 -7.44 -1.97 -0.28
C ILE A 247 -7.70 -1.53 1.16
N ALA A 248 -7.18 -2.31 2.11
CA ALA A 248 -7.26 -2.06 3.53
C ALA A 248 -5.85 -2.05 4.14
N PRO A 249 -5.34 -0.89 4.58
CA PRO A 249 -4.18 -0.80 5.46
C PRO A 249 -4.56 -1.35 6.83
N VAL A 250 -3.84 -2.35 7.31
CA VAL A 250 -4.11 -3.02 8.60
C VAL A 250 -2.86 -2.97 9.47
N VAL A 251 -3.02 -2.49 10.71
CA VAL A 251 -1.92 -2.44 11.67
C VAL A 251 -2.20 -3.42 12.80
N TYR A 252 -1.29 -4.38 12.96
CA TYR A 252 -1.43 -5.47 13.91
C TYR A 252 -0.59 -5.24 15.16
N PHE A 253 -1.24 -4.86 16.25
CA PHE A 253 -0.59 -4.50 17.52
C PHE A 253 -0.43 -5.69 18.46
N ARG A 254 0.78 -5.88 19.00
CA ARG A 254 1.08 -6.95 19.96
C ARG A 254 0.48 -6.70 21.35
N GLU A 255 0.63 -5.50 21.88
CA GLU A 255 0.07 -5.15 23.19
C GLU A 255 -1.27 -4.44 23.06
N SER A 256 -2.29 -4.98 23.73
CA SER A 256 -3.54 -4.28 24.00
C SER A 256 -3.30 -3.24 25.11
N GLN A 257 -2.59 -2.16 24.83
CA GLN A 257 -2.61 -1.01 25.73
C GLN A 257 -3.77 -0.09 25.36
N ASN A 258 -4.13 0.83 26.25
CA ASN A 258 -5.15 1.86 26.05
C ASN A 258 -4.82 2.76 24.84
N VAL A 259 -4.93 2.24 23.63
CA VAL A 259 -4.65 2.92 22.36
C VAL A 259 -5.96 3.43 21.77
N MET A 260 -6.79 4.03 22.61
CA MET A 260 -7.70 5.08 22.16
C MET A 260 -7.28 6.34 22.91
N PRO A 261 -6.38 7.17 22.37
CA PRO A 261 -6.62 8.58 22.58
C PRO A 261 -7.90 8.86 21.79
N HIS A 262 -9.02 8.92 22.49
CA HIS A 262 -10.02 9.92 22.13
C HIS A 262 -9.29 11.26 22.13
N ASN A 263 -8.64 11.62 21.01
CA ASN A 263 -8.23 12.97 20.64
C ASN A 263 -7.42 12.97 19.31
N THR A 264 -8.09 13.41 18.25
CA THR A 264 -7.65 14.49 17.33
C THR A 264 -6.35 14.37 16.51
N ASN A 265 -5.77 13.19 16.28
CA ASN A 265 -4.73 13.03 15.26
C ASN A 265 -5.24 12.17 14.08
N ASN A 266 -5.27 12.77 12.89
CA ASN A 266 -5.74 12.18 11.62
C ASN A 266 -5.00 10.89 11.20
N GLU A 267 -3.93 10.49 11.87
CA GLU A 267 -3.09 9.34 11.49
C GLU A 267 -3.81 7.99 11.61
N TYR A 268 -4.78 7.86 12.53
CA TYR A 268 -5.60 6.64 12.70
C TYR A 268 -6.84 6.60 11.82
N GLU A 269 -7.19 7.74 11.20
CA GLU A 269 -8.34 7.83 10.31
C GLU A 269 -8.20 6.86 9.14
N TYR A 270 -6.96 6.55 8.77
CA TYR A 270 -6.65 5.86 7.53
C TYR A 270 -6.30 4.36 7.64
N ILE A 271 -6.26 3.80 8.85
CA ILE A 271 -5.82 2.41 9.09
C ILE A 271 -6.88 1.59 9.84
N ASN A 272 -6.79 0.28 9.71
CA ASN A 272 -7.57 -0.69 10.49
C ASN A 272 -6.70 -1.28 11.61
N PRO A 273 -6.86 -0.88 12.88
CA PRO A 273 -6.13 -1.47 13.98
C PRO A 273 -6.72 -2.85 14.35
N ILE A 274 -5.86 -3.87 14.47
CA ILE A 274 -6.21 -5.18 15.04
C ILE A 274 -5.23 -5.55 16.15
N TYR A 275 -5.65 -6.37 17.12
CA TYR A 275 -4.85 -6.67 18.31
C TYR A 275 -4.53 -8.15 18.44
N TYR A 276 -3.34 -8.45 18.96
CA TYR A 276 -2.85 -9.82 19.12
C TYR A 276 -3.78 -10.70 19.95
N LYS A 277 -4.39 -10.14 20.99
CA LYS A 277 -5.32 -10.85 21.84
C LYS A 277 -6.55 -11.33 21.06
N ASP A 278 -7.14 -10.46 20.25
CA ASP A 278 -8.35 -10.75 19.46
C ASP A 278 -8.05 -11.86 18.44
N VAL A 279 -6.92 -11.75 17.74
CA VAL A 279 -6.46 -12.80 16.81
C VAL A 279 -6.16 -14.12 17.51
N LEU A 280 -5.52 -14.08 18.68
CA LEU A 280 -5.19 -15.29 19.46
C LEU A 280 -6.45 -16.01 19.95
N ASN A 281 -7.48 -15.25 20.30
CA ASN A 281 -8.79 -15.75 20.73
C ASN A 281 -9.69 -16.17 19.56
N GLU A 282 -9.20 -16.07 18.31
CA GLU A 282 -9.99 -16.29 17.10
C GLU A 282 -11.25 -15.40 17.02
N GLU A 283 -11.19 -14.19 17.59
CA GLU A 283 -12.29 -13.21 17.54
C GLU A 283 -12.49 -12.65 16.12
N GLN A 284 -13.71 -12.17 15.86
CA GLN A 284 -14.05 -11.50 14.62
C GLN A 284 -13.31 -10.16 14.50
N LEU A 285 -12.46 -10.01 13.49
CA LEU A 285 -11.79 -8.75 13.19
C LEU A 285 -12.65 -7.91 12.27
N LYS A 286 -12.89 -6.65 12.63
CA LYS A 286 -13.64 -5.70 11.81
C LYS A 286 -12.68 -4.80 11.03
N ILE A 287 -12.82 -4.79 9.71
CA ILE A 287 -12.10 -3.93 8.78
C ILE A 287 -13.10 -2.97 8.15
N ASN A 288 -12.93 -1.68 8.35
CA ASN A 288 -13.88 -0.65 7.91
C ASN A 288 -13.23 0.55 7.21
N LYS A 289 -11.89 0.65 7.21
CA LYS A 289 -11.14 1.64 6.42
C LYS A 289 -10.70 1.00 5.12
N LEU A 290 -11.52 1.21 4.10
CA LEU A 290 -11.34 0.66 2.76
C LEU A 290 -11.18 1.79 1.75
N TYR A 291 -10.24 1.65 0.83
CA TYR A 291 -9.99 2.62 -0.24
C TYR A 291 -10.19 1.99 -1.61
N GLU A 292 -10.80 2.76 -2.50
CA GLU A 292 -11.02 2.33 -3.87
C GLU A 292 -9.72 2.23 -4.65
N ILE A 293 -9.65 1.18 -5.46
CA ILE A 293 -8.60 0.99 -6.46
C ILE A 293 -9.13 1.47 -7.80
N ASP A 294 -8.41 2.38 -8.44
CA ASP A 294 -8.69 2.75 -9.82
C ASP A 294 -8.40 1.54 -10.73
N SER A 295 -9.44 0.99 -11.34
CA SER A 295 -9.35 -0.18 -12.20
C SER A 295 -8.48 -0.01 -13.47
N ILE A 296 -8.20 1.22 -13.88
CA ILE A 296 -7.40 1.55 -15.06
C ILE A 296 -5.94 1.75 -14.67
N THR A 297 -5.67 2.54 -13.64
CA THR A 297 -4.30 2.92 -13.25
C THR A 297 -3.71 2.02 -12.16
N SER A 298 -4.54 1.21 -11.50
CA SER A 298 -4.19 0.46 -10.29
C SER A 298 -3.73 1.34 -9.12
N GLU A 299 -4.01 2.66 -9.16
CA GLU A 299 -3.72 3.59 -8.09
C GLU A 299 -4.79 3.57 -7.00
N ILE A 300 -4.41 3.92 -5.77
CA ILE A 300 -5.35 3.99 -4.65
C ILE A 300 -5.88 5.41 -4.51
N ASN A 301 -7.19 5.53 -4.32
CA ASN A 301 -7.79 6.77 -3.88
C ASN A 301 -8.02 6.76 -2.36
N ILE A 302 -7.07 7.27 -1.58
CA ILE A 302 -7.19 7.29 -0.12
C ILE A 302 -8.17 8.35 0.42
N ASN A 303 -8.63 9.26 -0.44
CA ASN A 303 -9.61 10.29 -0.06
C ASN A 303 -11.05 9.81 -0.26
N SER A 304 -11.27 8.65 -0.90
CA SER A 304 -12.57 8.01 -1.05
C SER A 304 -12.65 6.77 -0.17
N SER A 305 -12.79 6.99 1.14
CA SER A 305 -13.06 5.91 2.08
C SER A 305 -14.50 5.45 1.94
N LEU A 306 -14.73 4.14 1.88
CA LEU A 306 -16.07 3.57 1.91
C LEU A 306 -16.46 3.17 3.34
N ASP A 307 -17.68 3.52 3.72
CA ASP A 307 -18.35 2.98 4.90
C ASP A 307 -18.85 1.56 4.62
N ARG A 308 -17.92 0.63 4.41
CA ARG A 308 -18.19 -0.80 4.28
C ARG A 308 -17.37 -1.55 5.33
N GLU A 309 -18.06 -2.30 6.18
CA GLU A 309 -17.43 -3.19 7.17
C GLU A 309 -17.28 -4.59 6.57
N ILE A 310 -16.09 -5.16 6.73
CA ILE A 310 -15.81 -6.57 6.47
C ILE A 310 -15.32 -7.22 7.75
N ILE A 311 -15.85 -8.41 7.98
CA ILE A 311 -15.49 -9.24 9.11
C ILE A 311 -14.49 -10.27 8.62
N ILE A 312 -13.33 -10.36 9.27
CA ILE A 312 -12.35 -11.43 9.07
C ILE A 312 -12.44 -12.35 10.28
N SER A 313 -12.77 -13.61 10.02
CA SER A 313 -13.04 -14.62 11.04
C SER A 313 -12.79 -16.00 10.45
N LYS A 314 -12.42 -16.96 11.30
CA LYS A 314 -12.15 -18.34 10.89
C LYS A 314 -13.35 -19.00 10.18
N THR A 315 -14.55 -18.68 10.64
CA THR A 315 -15.81 -19.12 10.04
C THR A 315 -16.59 -17.91 9.55
N ILE A 316 -17.23 -18.03 8.39
CA ILE A 316 -18.20 -17.04 7.93
C ILE A 316 -19.45 -17.22 8.81
N GLU A 317 -19.78 -16.22 9.63
CA GLU A 317 -21.10 -16.18 10.26
C GLU A 317 -22.10 -15.69 9.21
N GLU A 318 -22.81 -16.63 8.60
CA GLU A 318 -24.01 -16.32 7.82
C GLU A 318 -25.04 -15.66 8.74
N SER A 319 -25.69 -14.59 8.27
CA SER A 319 -26.78 -13.98 9.03
C SER A 319 -27.89 -15.00 9.27
N GLU A 320 -28.69 -14.84 10.33
CA GLU A 320 -29.86 -15.71 10.58
C GLU A 320 -30.79 -15.77 9.35
N GLU A 321 -30.86 -14.68 8.59
CA GLU A 321 -31.67 -14.54 7.39
C GLU A 321 -31.05 -15.31 6.22
N ASP A 322 -29.73 -15.19 6.02
CA ASP A 322 -28.99 -15.97 5.01
C ASP A 322 -29.04 -17.47 5.32
N LYS A 323 -28.88 -17.87 6.59
CA LYS A 323 -29.03 -19.27 7.02
C LYS A 323 -30.42 -19.81 6.72
N LYS A 324 -31.45 -18.99 6.91
CA LYS A 324 -32.83 -19.41 6.67
C LYS A 324 -33.10 -19.58 5.19
N ILE A 325 -32.61 -18.64 4.36
CA ILE A 325 -32.65 -18.73 2.90
C ILE A 325 -31.85 -19.94 2.41
N LEU A 326 -30.65 -20.17 2.93
CA LEU A 326 -29.79 -21.28 2.57
C LEU A 326 -30.45 -22.63 2.92
N ASN A 327 -31.02 -22.74 4.12
CA ASN A 327 -31.74 -23.94 4.54
C ASN A 327 -32.99 -24.19 3.67
N GLU A 328 -33.76 -23.15 3.35
CA GLU A 328 -34.90 -23.27 2.43
C GLU A 328 -34.47 -23.68 1.02
N ILE A 329 -33.34 -23.17 0.51
CA ILE A 329 -32.80 -23.56 -0.80
C ILE A 329 -32.31 -25.02 -0.78
N MET A 330 -31.59 -25.42 0.27
CA MET A 330 -31.04 -26.77 0.43
C MET A 330 -32.13 -27.82 0.63
N ASP A 331 -33.19 -27.50 1.37
CA ASP A 331 -34.33 -28.39 1.59
C ASP A 331 -35.22 -28.51 0.34
N ASN A 332 -35.33 -27.45 -0.46
CA ASN A 332 -36.07 -27.48 -1.73
C ASN A 332 -35.27 -28.08 -2.90
N ASN A 333 -33.94 -28.19 -2.78
CA ASN A 333 -33.06 -28.73 -3.82
C ASN A 333 -31.98 -29.64 -3.19
N PRO A 334 -32.32 -30.89 -2.84
CA PRO A 334 -31.41 -31.82 -2.14
C PRO A 334 -30.12 -32.15 -2.92
N SER A 335 -30.08 -31.86 -4.23
CA SER A 335 -28.91 -31.99 -5.10
C SER A 335 -27.72 -31.10 -4.69
N TYR A 336 -27.96 -29.96 -4.03
CA TYR A 336 -26.89 -29.04 -3.58
C TYR A 336 -26.08 -29.59 -2.40
N ARG A 337 -26.64 -30.52 -1.61
CA ARG A 337 -25.90 -31.16 -0.50
C ARG A 337 -24.76 -32.09 -0.96
N ASN A 338 -24.71 -32.44 -2.25
CA ASN A 338 -23.75 -33.38 -2.83
C ASN A 338 -23.19 -32.86 -4.16
N ILE A 339 -22.60 -31.65 -4.19
CA ILE A 339 -21.83 -31.24 -5.36
C ILE A 339 -20.54 -32.06 -5.39
N MET A 340 -20.59 -33.23 -6.03
CA MET A 340 -19.39 -33.99 -6.36
C MET A 340 -18.64 -33.29 -7.49
N ILE A 341 -17.51 -32.66 -7.15
CA ILE A 341 -16.53 -32.27 -8.16
C ILE A 341 -15.98 -33.56 -8.77
N LYS A 342 -16.14 -33.72 -10.08
CA LYS A 342 -15.55 -34.87 -10.80
C LYS A 342 -14.04 -34.87 -10.60
N GLU A 343 -13.46 -36.03 -10.36
CA GLU A 343 -12.01 -36.20 -10.13
C GLU A 343 -11.15 -35.52 -11.21
N GLU A 344 -11.57 -35.59 -12.48
CA GLU A 344 -10.90 -34.90 -13.59
C GLU A 344 -10.88 -33.36 -13.42
N GLN A 345 -11.97 -32.77 -12.90
CA GLN A 345 -12.04 -31.33 -12.63
C GLN A 345 -11.25 -30.97 -11.38
N TYR A 346 -11.32 -31.79 -10.33
CA TYR A 346 -10.49 -31.61 -9.15
C TYR A 346 -9.00 -31.65 -9.50
N ASN A 347 -8.57 -32.58 -10.36
CA ASN A 347 -7.19 -32.68 -10.83
C ASN A 347 -6.77 -31.45 -11.66
N LYS A 348 -7.65 -30.91 -12.52
CA LYS A 348 -7.39 -29.65 -13.24
C LYS A 348 -7.25 -28.47 -12.29
N ILE A 349 -8.12 -28.37 -11.27
CA ILE A 349 -8.01 -27.33 -10.23
C ILE A 349 -6.70 -27.49 -9.45
N ASN A 350 -6.34 -28.73 -9.10
CA ASN A 350 -5.10 -29.05 -8.40
C ASN A 350 -3.86 -28.66 -9.22
N GLU A 351 -3.85 -28.91 -10.53
CA GLU A 351 -2.78 -28.45 -11.42
C GLU A 351 -2.73 -26.92 -11.48
N ILE A 352 -3.87 -26.24 -11.63
CA ILE A 352 -3.95 -24.76 -11.61
C ILE A 352 -3.42 -24.18 -10.28
N ILE A 353 -3.73 -24.81 -9.15
CA ILE A 353 -3.28 -24.34 -7.83
C ILE A 353 -1.83 -24.70 -7.57
N LYS A 354 -1.35 -25.86 -8.05
CA LYS A 354 0.07 -26.21 -8.00
C LYS A 354 0.91 -25.21 -8.82
N ASP A 355 0.42 -24.84 -10.00
CA ASP A 355 1.05 -23.86 -10.87
C ASP A 355 0.87 -22.42 -10.35
N ASN A 356 -0.19 -22.18 -9.57
CA ASN A 356 -0.53 -20.89 -8.97
C ASN A 356 -0.63 -20.96 -7.43
N ASN A 357 0.41 -21.53 -6.79
CA ASN A 357 0.58 -21.69 -5.32
C ASN A 357 0.72 -20.35 -4.56
N ASN A 358 0.27 -19.28 -5.20
CA ASN A 358 0.46 -17.92 -4.83
C ASN A 358 -0.76 -17.30 -4.16
N LEU A 359 -1.94 -17.92 -4.16
CA LEU A 359 -3.16 -17.25 -3.66
C LEU A 359 -3.97 -18.07 -2.65
N PHE A 360 -3.90 -19.40 -2.72
CA PHE A 360 -4.65 -20.32 -1.86
C PHE A 360 -3.71 -21.27 -1.13
N ASN A 361 -4.12 -21.78 0.04
CA ASN A 361 -3.32 -22.70 0.84
C ASN A 361 -3.51 -24.16 0.40
N SER A 362 -4.67 -24.50 -0.16
CA SER A 362 -5.01 -25.84 -0.66
C SER A 362 -6.00 -25.80 -1.83
N VAL A 363 -6.27 -26.97 -2.41
CA VAL A 363 -7.28 -27.14 -3.46
C VAL A 363 -8.68 -26.97 -2.90
N GLU A 364 -8.88 -27.49 -1.70
CA GLU A 364 -10.11 -27.39 -0.91
C GLU A 364 -10.45 -25.92 -0.63
N ASP A 365 -9.47 -25.09 -0.23
CA ASP A 365 -9.70 -23.66 0.04
C ASP A 365 -10.17 -22.89 -1.20
N PHE A 366 -9.57 -23.19 -2.36
CA PHE A 366 -10.00 -22.57 -3.62
C PHE A 366 -11.42 -23.00 -3.99
N ILE A 367 -11.76 -24.26 -3.77
CA ILE A 367 -13.09 -24.80 -4.06
C ILE A 367 -14.13 -24.10 -3.17
N ASP A 368 -13.88 -24.00 -1.86
CA ASP A 368 -14.77 -23.31 -0.92
C ASP A 368 -14.94 -21.83 -1.31
N PHE A 369 -13.83 -21.14 -1.62
CA PHE A 369 -13.88 -19.77 -2.12
C PHE A 369 -14.70 -19.65 -3.41
N ALA A 370 -14.47 -20.52 -4.39
CA ALA A 370 -15.14 -20.49 -5.68
C ALA A 370 -16.65 -20.75 -5.54
N PHE A 371 -17.05 -21.69 -4.69
CA PHE A 371 -18.46 -21.94 -4.40
C PHE A 371 -19.11 -20.75 -3.73
N ASN A 372 -18.55 -20.22 -2.65
CA ASN A 372 -19.12 -19.09 -1.93
C ASN A 372 -19.30 -17.86 -2.84
N ASN A 373 -18.32 -17.57 -3.70
CA ASN A 373 -18.43 -16.45 -4.65
C ASN A 373 -19.38 -16.74 -5.84
N SER A 374 -19.46 -17.99 -6.30
CA SER A 374 -20.39 -18.37 -7.36
C SER A 374 -21.85 -18.33 -6.89
N PHE A 375 -22.12 -18.70 -5.64
CA PHE A 375 -23.45 -18.56 -5.05
C PHE A 375 -23.87 -17.09 -4.96
N ASN A 376 -22.99 -16.20 -4.50
CA ASN A 376 -23.23 -14.75 -4.48
C ASN A 376 -23.50 -14.18 -5.89
N THR A 377 -22.84 -14.73 -6.92
CA THR A 377 -23.04 -14.33 -8.31
C THR A 377 -24.38 -14.83 -8.87
N ILE A 378 -24.77 -16.07 -8.57
CA ILE A 378 -26.06 -16.66 -8.96
C ILE A 378 -27.23 -15.92 -8.29
N GLU A 379 -27.05 -15.50 -7.04
CA GLU A 379 -28.01 -14.69 -6.30
C GLU A 379 -28.22 -13.34 -6.99
N LEU A 380 -27.15 -12.58 -7.25
CA LEU A 380 -27.18 -11.32 -8.00
C LEU A 380 -27.89 -11.45 -9.37
N LEU A 381 -27.63 -12.54 -10.08
CA LEU A 381 -28.27 -12.83 -11.37
C LEU A 381 -29.77 -13.14 -11.23
N LYS A 382 -30.19 -13.84 -10.16
CA LYS A 382 -31.62 -14.08 -9.87
C LYS A 382 -32.35 -12.80 -9.44
N THR A 383 -31.70 -11.91 -8.70
CA THR A 383 -32.27 -10.59 -8.35
C THR A 383 -32.46 -9.73 -9.59
N LEU A 384 -31.53 -9.81 -10.55
CA LEU A 384 -31.64 -9.15 -11.85
C LEU A 384 -32.75 -9.77 -12.73
N GLU A 385 -32.89 -11.10 -12.76
CA GLU A 385 -34.00 -11.78 -13.47
C GLU A 385 -35.38 -11.42 -12.90
N ASN A 386 -35.50 -11.28 -11.57
CA ASN A 386 -36.76 -10.89 -10.94
C ASN A 386 -37.10 -9.40 -11.17
N ASN A 387 -36.08 -8.54 -11.32
CA ASN A 387 -36.27 -7.12 -11.63
C ASN A 387 -36.46 -6.83 -13.14
N THR A 388 -36.19 -7.81 -14.02
CA THR A 388 -36.40 -7.69 -15.48
C THR A 388 -37.65 -8.41 -15.99
N LYS A 389 -38.44 -9.01 -15.09
CA LYS A 389 -39.83 -9.39 -15.40
C LYS A 389 -40.72 -8.13 -15.39
N LEU A 390 -40.68 -7.39 -16.50
CA LEU A 390 -41.71 -6.45 -16.93
C LEU A 390 -42.92 -7.17 -17.52
#